data_AF-A0AAI8SSF1-F1
#
_entry.id   AF-A0AAI8SSF1-F1
#
_cell.length_a   1.000
_cell.length_b   1.000
_cell.length_c   1.000
_cell.angle_alpha   90.00
_cell.angle_beta   90.00
_cell.angle_gamma   90.00
#
_symmetry.space_group_name_H-M   'P 1'
#
loop_
_entity.id
_entity.type
_entity.pdbx_description
1 polymer ?
#
loop_
_entity_poly.entity_id
_entity_poly.type
_entity_poly.pdbx_seq_one_letter_code
_entity_poly.pdbx_strand_id
1 'polypeptide(L)'
;MDMAIDSGRTRKADAARHNPGDIDVVLTRLRRAHGQLGGVIAMIEQGRSCKDVVTQLAAVSKALDRAGFKIIASGLRDCITRTEQQPPLSIDELEKLFLSLA
;
A
#
# COMPACT_ATOMS: atom_id res chain seq x y z
N MET A 1 12.38 -25.06 -38.65
CA MET A 1 13.20 -24.10 -37.88
C MET A 1 12.23 -23.01 -37.45
N ASP A 2 11.49 -23.28 -36.38
CA ASP A 2 10.32 -22.50 -35.97
C ASP A 2 10.71 -21.12 -35.44
N MET A 3 10.12 -20.10 -36.07
CA MET A 3 10.25 -18.70 -35.72
C MET A 3 9.01 -18.31 -34.90
N ALA A 4 9.02 -18.63 -33.61
CA ALA A 4 8.02 -18.15 -32.66
C ALA A 4 8.57 -16.91 -31.93
N ILE A 5 8.17 -15.73 -32.39
CA ILE A 5 8.30 -14.49 -31.63
C ILE A 5 7.16 -14.48 -30.60
N ASP A 6 7.50 -14.77 -29.34
CA ASP A 6 6.61 -14.60 -28.18
C ASP A 6 6.41 -13.09 -27.90
N SER A 7 5.45 -12.51 -28.62
CA SER A 7 4.96 -11.15 -28.46
C SER A 7 3.98 -11.03 -27.26
N GLY A 8 4.34 -11.64 -26.12
CA GLY A 8 3.47 -11.85 -24.97
C GLY A 8 3.70 -10.95 -23.75
N ARG A 9 4.69 -10.05 -23.75
CA ARG A 9 4.97 -9.19 -22.58
C ARG A 9 4.38 -7.78 -22.72
N THR A 10 3.07 -7.69 -22.92
CA THR A 10 2.35 -6.43 -22.72
C THR A 10 1.85 -6.32 -21.28
N ARG A 11 2.08 -5.14 -20.67
CA ARG A 11 1.53 -4.64 -19.40
C ARG A 11 2.13 -5.20 -18.10
N LYS A 12 3.30 -4.69 -17.72
CA LYS A 12 3.57 -4.42 -16.29
C LYS A 12 3.75 -2.91 -16.14
N ALA A 13 2.63 -2.20 -16.24
CA ALA A 13 2.55 -0.78 -15.96
C ALA A 13 3.06 -0.51 -14.53
N ASP A 14 3.97 0.46 -14.40
CA ASP A 14 4.10 1.43 -13.30
C ASP A 14 3.94 0.97 -11.85
N ALA A 15 4.28 -0.28 -11.54
CA ALA A 15 4.46 -0.66 -10.15
C ALA A 15 5.79 -0.09 -9.67
N ALA A 16 5.73 1.04 -8.95
CA ALA A 16 6.82 1.58 -8.14
C ALA A 16 7.63 0.42 -7.55
N ARG A 17 8.89 0.30 -7.98
CA ARG A 17 9.79 -0.76 -7.53
C ARG A 17 10.27 -0.39 -6.14
N HIS A 18 9.40 -0.59 -5.15
CA HIS A 18 9.72 -0.41 -3.75
C HIS A 18 10.96 -1.24 -3.38
N ASN A 19 11.84 -0.65 -2.56
CA ASN A 19 12.99 -1.35 -2.00
C ASN A 19 12.50 -2.63 -1.29
N PRO A 20 13.10 -3.82 -1.54
CA PRO A 20 12.64 -5.10 -0.98
C PRO A 20 12.39 -5.06 0.53
N GLY A 21 13.27 -4.38 1.29
CA GLY A 21 13.11 -4.23 2.74
C GLY A 21 11.93 -3.33 3.17
N ASP A 22 11.53 -2.36 2.35
CA ASP A 22 10.38 -1.51 2.63
C ASP A 22 9.04 -2.26 2.38
N ILE A 23 9.02 -3.16 1.39
CA ILE A 23 7.86 -4.02 1.12
C ILE A 23 7.57 -4.99 2.26
N ASP A 24 8.58 -5.64 2.81
CA ASP A 24 8.38 -6.61 3.90
C ASP A 24 7.79 -5.96 5.15
N VAL A 25 8.21 -4.73 5.46
CA VAL A 25 7.66 -3.94 6.57
C VAL A 25 6.21 -3.55 6.30
N VAL A 26 5.88 -3.13 5.08
CA VAL A 26 4.51 -2.80 4.68
C VAL A 26 3.62 -4.04 4.76
N LEU A 27 4.04 -5.17 4.20
CA LEU A 27 3.29 -6.43 4.24
C LEU A 27 3.05 -6.90 5.68
N THR A 28 4.04 -6.78 6.55
CA THR A 28 3.89 -7.11 7.98
C THR A 28 2.81 -6.24 8.65
N ARG A 29 2.77 -4.94 8.34
CA ARG A 29 1.74 -4.03 8.87
C ARG A 29 0.35 -4.36 8.32
N LEU A 30 0.24 -4.63 7.02
CA LEU A 30 -1.03 -4.99 6.38
C LEU A 30 -1.59 -6.30 6.93
N ARG A 31 -0.74 -7.32 7.12
CA ARG A 31 -1.15 -8.59 7.76
C ARG A 31 -1.68 -8.39 9.18
N ARG A 32 -1.05 -7.49 9.96
CA ARG A 32 -1.54 -7.12 11.29
C ARG A 32 -2.89 -6.41 11.22
N ALA A 33 -3.03 -5.42 10.33
CA ALA A 33 -4.30 -4.71 10.14
C ALA A 33 -5.43 -5.66 9.71
N HIS A 34 -5.13 -6.64 8.85
CA HIS A 34 -6.07 -7.68 8.46
C HIS A 34 -6.55 -8.52 9.67
N GLY A 35 -5.64 -8.96 10.55
CA GLY A 35 -6.01 -9.66 11.77
C GLY A 35 -6.86 -8.80 12.72
N GLN A 36 -6.54 -7.51 12.83
CA GLN A 36 -7.34 -6.56 13.63
C GLN A 36 -8.74 -6.36 13.04
N LEU A 37 -8.87 -6.28 11.71
CA LEU A 37 -10.17 -6.18 11.03
C LEU A 37 -11.01 -7.44 11.27
N GLY A 38 -10.41 -8.64 11.20
CA GLY A 38 -11.07 -9.88 11.59
C GLY A 38 -11.59 -9.84 13.03
N GLY A 39 -10.80 -9.26 13.94
CA GLY A 39 -11.24 -8.98 15.31
C GLY A 39 -12.46 -8.05 15.36
N VAL A 40 -12.46 -6.95 14.59
CA VAL A 40 -13.60 -6.02 14.52
C VAL A 40 -14.87 -6.72 14.02
N ILE A 41 -14.76 -7.56 12.99
CA ILE A 41 -15.89 -8.36 12.48
C ILE A 41 -16.46 -9.26 13.59
N ALA A 42 -15.61 -10.01 14.28
CA ALA A 42 -16.04 -10.88 15.38
C ALA A 42 -16.70 -10.09 16.53
N MET A 43 -16.23 -8.87 16.83
CA MET A 43 -16.87 -8.02 17.84
C MET A 43 -18.29 -7.62 17.44
N ILE A 44 -18.53 -7.34 16.17
CA ILE A 44 -19.86 -7.00 15.64
C ILE A 44 -20.77 -8.23 15.73
N GLU A 45 -20.29 -9.39 15.29
CA GLU A 45 -21.04 -10.67 15.36
C GLU A 45 -21.40 -11.05 16.79
N GLN A 46 -20.53 -10.73 17.76
CA GLN A 46 -20.76 -10.94 19.19
C GLN A 46 -21.65 -9.87 19.84
N GLY A 47 -22.11 -8.86 19.09
CA GLY A 47 -22.96 -7.79 19.61
C GLY A 47 -22.26 -6.87 20.61
N ARG A 48 -20.95 -6.64 20.47
CA ARG A 48 -20.20 -5.73 21.35
C ARG A 48 -20.66 -4.28 21.20
N SER A 49 -20.31 -3.47 22.20
CA SER A 49 -20.70 -2.06 22.23
C SER A 49 -20.19 -1.28 21.03
N CYS A 50 -21.00 -0.33 20.53
CA CYS A 50 -20.61 0.57 19.45
C CYS A 50 -19.27 1.28 19.75
N LYS A 51 -19.07 1.72 21.00
CA LYS A 51 -17.82 2.37 21.43
C LYS A 51 -16.60 1.47 21.24
N ASP A 52 -16.68 0.20 21.63
CA ASP A 52 -15.57 -0.75 21.49
C ASP A 52 -15.26 -1.04 20.01
N VAL A 53 -16.31 -1.26 19.22
CA VAL A 53 -16.19 -1.52 17.78
C VAL A 53 -15.52 -0.35 17.08
N VAL A 54 -16.03 0.87 17.28
CA VAL A 54 -15.48 2.09 16.66
C VAL A 54 -14.04 2.34 17.12
N THR A 55 -13.72 2.09 18.38
CA THR A 55 -12.35 2.26 18.90
C THR A 55 -11.36 1.33 18.19
N GLN A 56 -11.71 0.05 18.01
CA GLN A 56 -10.83 -0.88 17.29
C GLN A 56 -10.80 -0.60 15.79
N LEU A 57 -11.93 -0.22 15.20
CA LEU A 57 -11.98 0.17 13.78
C LEU A 57 -11.08 1.38 13.50
N ALA A 58 -11.07 2.39 14.38
CA ALA A 58 -10.14 3.51 14.29
C ALA A 58 -8.67 3.07 14.40
N ALA A 59 -8.38 2.05 15.23
CA ALA A 59 -7.04 1.47 15.32
C ALA A 59 -6.63 0.74 14.03
N VAL A 60 -7.58 0.05 13.37
CA VAL A 60 -7.36 -0.57 12.05
C VAL A 60 -7.08 0.50 11.00
N SER A 61 -7.92 1.55 10.93
CA SER A 61 -7.73 2.66 9.99
C SER A 61 -6.33 3.26 10.13
N LYS A 62 -5.93 3.61 11.37
CA LYS A 62 -4.61 4.17 11.64
C LYS A 62 -3.46 3.23 11.29
N ALA A 63 -3.66 1.92 11.32
CA ALA A 63 -2.66 0.96 10.87
C ALA A 63 -2.52 0.95 9.34
N LEU A 64 -3.65 1.07 8.62
CA LEU A 64 -3.69 1.18 7.16
C LEU A 64 -3.05 2.49 6.69
N ASP A 65 -3.38 3.63 7.30
CA ASP A 65 -2.81 4.94 6.95
C ASP A 65 -1.29 4.92 7.03
N ARG A 66 -0.74 4.37 8.13
CA ARG A 66 0.71 4.22 8.31
C ARG A 66 1.35 3.32 7.26
N ALA A 67 0.66 2.27 6.80
CA ALA A 67 1.16 1.42 5.73
C ALA A 67 1.15 2.17 4.39
N GLY A 68 0.08 2.90 4.09
CA GLY A 68 -0.05 3.74 2.90
C GLY A 68 1.01 4.85 2.85
N PHE A 69 1.24 5.57 3.95
CA PHE A 69 2.30 6.59 4.02
C PHE A 69 3.69 6.00 3.78
N LYS A 70 3.94 4.77 4.24
CA LYS A 70 5.23 4.10 4.02
C LYS A 70 5.43 3.71 2.55
N ILE A 71 4.38 3.28 1.85
CA ILE A 71 4.36 3.02 0.40
C ILE A 71 4.69 4.31 -0.36
N ILE A 72 3.97 5.40 -0.08
CA ILE A 72 4.18 6.70 -0.75
C ILE A 72 5.58 7.23 -0.48
N ALA A 73 6.07 7.14 0.76
CA ALA A 73 7.42 7.54 1.11
C ALA A 73 8.51 6.75 0.36
N SER A 74 8.27 5.46 0.07
CA SER A 74 9.15 4.68 -0.79
C SER A 74 9.14 5.20 -2.24
N GLY A 75 7.95 5.49 -2.79
CA GLY A 75 7.82 6.08 -4.12
C GLY A 75 8.52 7.43 -4.24
N LEU A 76 8.41 8.30 -3.24
CA LEU A 76 9.13 9.58 -3.16
C LEU A 76 10.65 9.38 -3.18
N ARG A 77 11.19 8.42 -2.40
CA ARG A 77 12.62 8.12 -2.41
C ARG A 77 13.09 7.63 -3.77
N ASP A 78 12.31 6.77 -4.44
CA ASP A 78 12.65 6.29 -5.77
C ASP A 78 12.71 7.44 -6.78
N CYS A 79 11.79 8.41 -6.70
CA CYS A 79 11.80 9.59 -7.56
C CYS A 79 13.02 10.49 -7.32
N ILE A 80 13.48 10.63 -6.07
CA ILE A 80 14.64 11.46 -5.73
C ILE A 80 15.97 10.76 -6.08
N THR A 81 16.03 9.44 -5.94
CA THR A 81 17.29 8.67 -6.08
C THR A 81 17.56 8.20 -7.50
N ARG A 82 16.55 8.10 -8.35
CA ARG A 82 16.73 7.73 -9.77
C ARG A 82 17.10 8.95 -10.60
N THR A 83 18.21 8.86 -11.32
CA THR A 83 18.64 9.84 -12.35
C THR A 83 17.99 9.55 -13.72
N GLU A 84 16.88 8.84 -13.74
CA GLU A 84 16.18 8.50 -14.99
C GLU A 84 15.44 9.74 -15.53
N GLN A 85 15.36 9.87 -16.86
CA GLN A 85 14.76 11.05 -17.51
C GLN A 85 13.27 11.24 -17.18
N GLN A 86 12.60 10.17 -16.74
CA GLN A 86 11.21 10.20 -16.31
C GLN A 86 11.05 9.36 -15.02
N PRO A 87 10.73 9.96 -13.87
CA PRO A 87 10.40 9.19 -12.68
C PRO A 87 9.09 8.40 -12.90
N PRO A 88 8.92 7.24 -12.22
CA PRO A 88 7.73 6.40 -12.36
C PRO A 88 6.44 7.06 -11.86
N LEU A 89 6.55 8.09 -11.02
CA LEU A 89 5.45 8.93 -10.55
C LEU A 89 5.91 10.39 -10.56
N SER A 90 5.06 11.30 -11.01
CA SER A 90 5.28 12.74 -10.86
C SER A 90 5.05 13.20 -9.42
N ILE A 91 5.57 14.38 -9.07
CA ILE A 91 5.36 15.00 -7.75
C ILE A 91 3.86 15.23 -7.49
N ASP A 92 3.12 15.72 -8.50
CA ASP A 92 1.68 15.96 -8.41
C ASP A 92 0.88 14.68 -8.15
N GLU A 93 1.29 13.55 -8.74
CA GLU A 93 0.67 12.24 -8.49
C GLU A 93 0.96 11.75 -7.06
N LEU A 94 2.18 11.95 -6.55
CA LEU A 94 2.53 11.61 -5.18
C LEU A 94 1.79 12.47 -4.16
N GLU A 95 1.61 13.76 -4.43
CA GLU A 95 0.80 14.66 -3.61
C GLU A 95 -0.66 14.19 -3.54
N LYS A 96 -1.27 13.86 -4.70
CA LYS A 96 -2.64 13.33 -4.74
C LYS A 96 -2.78 12.04 -3.94
N LEU A 97 -1.83 11.12 -4.08
CA LEU A 97 -1.84 9.87 -3.31
C LEU A 97 -1.70 10.15 -1.80
N PHE A 98 -0.85 11.10 -1.41
CA PHE A 98 -0.67 11.46 -0.01
C PHE A 98 -1.95 12.04 0.60
N LEU A 99 -2.59 12.99 -0.10
CA LEU A 99 -3.83 13.62 0.33
C LEU A 99 -5.01 12.63 0.40
N SER A 100 -4.97 11.53 -0.35
CA SER A 100 -5.99 10.46 -0.26
C SER A 100 -5.97 9.68 1.06
N LEU A 101 -4.88 9.80 1.83
CA LEU A 101 -4.67 9.13 3.11
C LEU A 101 -4.72 10.08 4.32
N ALA A 102 -4.97 11.38 4.09
CA ALA A 102 -4.92 12.44 5.10
C ALA A 102 -6.29 12.74 5.73
#